data_AF-A0A6P5YUQ2-F1
#
_entry.id   AF-A0A6P5YUQ2-F1
#
_cell.length_a   1.000
_cell.length_b   1.000
_cell.length_c   1.000
_cell.angle_alpha   90.00
_cell.angle_beta   90.00
_cell.angle_gamma   90.00
#
_symmetry.space_group_name_H-M   'P 1'
#
loop_
_entity.id
_entity.type
_entity.pdbx_description
1 polymer ?
#
loop_
_entity_poly.entity_id
_entity_poly.type
_entity_poly.pdbx_seq_one_letter_code
_entity_poly.pdbx_strand_id
1 'polypeptide(L)'
;MGKKNRNKKNQWKKRLDSNPGSRLSISLLDVRKELDSEQRNDDIISSMDDDILCHIISFLPFKTAVQTSFLSTRWKDLWKRNFPVRKGTIDDTFIAISSFLHGFSDQSQQPRSNFGFQFNFGKGSFLSAAGEPNKALHLDFSNVKHEFPWRFDWLLEINDPSYNHWYNFLLSDFDIHTHRPSPFIFKVKTLHLVSVSYLSSEAISSMMSNFEFLESLAIEKCNGLRSLRIKAGNPRLKKLTILDCQQLESIHLKCYINLQSLRYRGKLLSFECDDRGSFWFGHWYNAFYLKDAMLDLRQGPGYSNISSCGFKSIFNRIKRVESLTLCRWIFEALICPMLPFSHFLWGFQLVQLKELWWIDYSKERYNSNALISFLKLSPRLRRLYITVDPKSYNRTNTTEYSVEAAWLPRLEDLRVVKLEGFPNEKEEIILAKRLKQEFNVEPLIVAKSNYLNCVRLLVKKPNDDDELLKERKDSYKFIETRVEHLYDLCPKHVHMSL
;
A
#
# COMPACT_ATOMS: atom_id res chain seq x y z
N MET A 1 -42.15 -18.67 -39.07
CA MET A 1 -41.44 -17.59 -39.79
C MET A 1 -40.25 -17.18 -38.94
N GLY A 2 -39.00 -17.03 -39.35
CA GLY A 2 -38.28 -17.31 -40.59
C GLY A 2 -36.79 -17.45 -40.20
N LYS A 3 -36.08 -18.26 -40.98
CA LYS A 3 -34.65 -18.62 -40.87
C LYS A 3 -33.72 -17.40 -41.05
N LYS A 4 -32.53 -17.42 -40.42
CA LYS A 4 -31.18 -17.34 -41.05
C LYS A 4 -30.15 -16.66 -40.14
N ASN A 5 -29.18 -17.43 -39.60
CA ASN A 5 -27.79 -16.94 -39.51
C ASN A 5 -26.74 -18.07 -39.39
N ARG A 6 -26.89 -19.13 -40.18
CA ARG A 6 -25.82 -20.10 -40.48
C ARG A 6 -25.35 -19.84 -41.92
N ASN A 7 -24.38 -18.92 -42.12
CA ASN A 7 -23.46 -18.92 -43.29
C ASN A 7 -22.55 -17.66 -43.34
N LYS A 8 -21.68 -17.44 -42.35
CA LYS A 8 -20.51 -16.53 -42.54
C LYS A 8 -19.15 -17.15 -42.22
N LYS A 9 -19.08 -18.36 -41.61
CA LYS A 9 -17.81 -19.05 -41.33
C LYS A 9 -17.16 -19.74 -42.55
N ASN A 10 -17.87 -19.91 -43.67
CA ASN A 10 -17.38 -20.68 -44.82
C ASN A 10 -16.99 -19.86 -46.06
N GLN A 11 -17.03 -18.52 -46.00
CA GLN A 11 -16.59 -17.68 -47.13
C GLN A 11 -15.10 -17.28 -47.08
N TRP A 12 -14.46 -17.39 -45.91
CA TRP A 12 -13.04 -17.02 -45.72
C TRP A 12 -12.07 -18.06 -46.28
N LYS A 13 -12.49 -19.34 -46.35
CA LYS A 13 -11.66 -20.44 -46.85
C LYS A 13 -11.62 -20.60 -48.38
N LYS A 14 -12.40 -19.80 -49.14
CA LYS A 14 -12.47 -19.91 -50.61
C LYS A 14 -11.80 -18.75 -51.37
N ARG A 15 -11.08 -17.85 -50.68
CA ARG A 15 -10.36 -16.73 -51.32
C ARG A 15 -8.83 -16.89 -51.33
N LEU A 16 -8.30 -18.06 -50.94
CA LEU A 16 -6.85 -18.30 -50.89
C LEU A 16 -6.31 -19.19 -52.01
N ASP A 17 -7.16 -19.76 -52.87
CA ASP A 17 -6.72 -20.65 -53.95
C ASP A 17 -7.20 -20.17 -55.32
N SER A 18 -6.55 -19.14 -55.88
CA SER A 18 -6.52 -18.89 -57.33
C SER A 18 -5.44 -17.85 -57.70
N ASN A 19 -4.28 -18.38 -58.12
CA ASN A 19 -3.21 -17.83 -58.97
C ASN A 19 -2.57 -16.44 -58.68
N PRO A 20 -1.22 -16.30 -58.77
CA PRO A 20 -0.50 -15.08 -58.42
C PRO A 20 -0.36 -14.18 -59.65
N GLY A 21 -1.08 -13.05 -59.68
CA GLY A 21 -0.87 -12.10 -60.77
C GLY A 21 -1.96 -11.07 -60.98
N SER A 22 -2.27 -10.25 -59.98
CA SER A 22 -2.77 -8.88 -60.21
C SER A 22 -2.87 -8.13 -58.89
N ARG A 23 -2.17 -6.99 -58.84
CA ARG A 23 -2.18 -6.00 -57.77
C ARG A 23 -3.62 -5.54 -57.48
N LEU A 24 -4.06 -5.67 -56.24
CA LEU A 24 -5.08 -4.80 -55.65
C LEU A 24 -4.54 -4.30 -54.31
N SER A 25 -4.15 -3.03 -54.31
CA SER A 25 -3.77 -2.27 -53.12
C SER A 25 -5.00 -2.09 -52.23
N ILE A 26 -5.22 -3.04 -51.32
CA ILE A 26 -6.04 -2.78 -50.14
C ILE A 26 -5.20 -1.84 -49.28
N SER A 27 -5.61 -0.58 -49.15
CA SER A 27 -4.88 0.36 -48.33
C SER A 27 -4.93 -0.11 -46.87
N LEU A 28 -3.80 -0.07 -46.16
CA LEU A 28 -3.72 -0.34 -44.72
C LEU A 28 -4.66 0.55 -43.89
N LEU A 29 -5.16 1.65 -44.48
CA LEU A 29 -6.18 2.53 -43.91
C LEU A 29 -7.59 1.92 -43.93
N ASP A 30 -7.93 1.12 -44.95
CA ASP A 30 -9.26 0.52 -45.06
C ASP A 30 -9.40 -0.70 -44.13
N VAL A 31 -8.34 -1.48 -43.97
CA VAL A 31 -8.27 -2.56 -42.96
C VAL A 31 -8.27 -1.98 -41.54
N ARG A 32 -7.61 -0.82 -41.31
CA ARG A 32 -7.68 -0.11 -40.03
C ARG A 32 -9.10 0.38 -39.72
N LYS A 33 -9.78 0.96 -40.71
CA LYS A 33 -11.16 1.45 -40.55
C LYS A 33 -12.17 0.33 -40.32
N GLU A 34 -12.02 -0.82 -40.97
CA GLU A 34 -12.91 -1.96 -40.74
C GLU A 34 -12.62 -2.65 -39.39
N LEU A 35 -11.35 -2.76 -38.96
CA LEU A 35 -10.99 -3.28 -37.62
C LEU A 35 -11.37 -2.33 -36.47
N ASP A 36 -11.37 -1.01 -36.71
CA ASP A 36 -11.81 -0.01 -35.72
C ASP A 36 -13.36 0.05 -35.58
N SER A 37 -14.11 -0.54 -36.52
CA SER A 37 -15.58 -0.46 -36.56
C SER A 37 -16.31 -1.56 -35.78
N GLU A 38 -15.65 -2.68 -35.44
CA GLU A 38 -16.27 -3.78 -34.68
C GLU A 38 -16.05 -3.68 -33.14
N GLN A 39 -15.55 -2.56 -32.62
CA GLN A 39 -15.31 -2.38 -31.19
C GLN A 39 -15.72 -1.02 -30.60
N ARG A 40 -16.72 -0.33 -31.18
CA ARG A 40 -17.55 0.58 -30.37
C ARG A 40 -18.61 -0.23 -29.62
N ASN A 41 -18.17 -0.98 -28.60
CA ASN A 41 -19.05 -1.25 -27.47
C ASN A 41 -19.24 0.10 -26.78
N ASP A 42 -20.26 0.85 -27.20
CA ASP A 42 -20.71 2.01 -26.43
C ASP A 42 -20.96 1.50 -25.00
N ASP A 43 -20.21 2.04 -24.03
CA ASP A 43 -20.28 1.59 -22.65
C ASP A 43 -21.62 2.02 -22.04
N ILE A 44 -22.64 1.16 -22.25
CA ILE A 44 -24.02 1.40 -21.85
C ILE A 44 -24.09 1.65 -20.34
N ILE A 45 -23.31 0.92 -19.55
CA ILE A 45 -23.27 1.06 -18.10
C ILE A 45 -22.74 2.46 -17.72
N SER A 46 -21.67 2.93 -18.35
CA SER A 46 -21.16 4.29 -18.10
C SER A 46 -22.10 5.41 -18.58
N SER A 47 -23.07 5.12 -19.46
CA SER A 47 -24.06 6.07 -19.95
C SER A 47 -25.34 6.17 -19.10
N MET A 48 -25.59 5.23 -18.18
CA MET A 48 -26.77 5.23 -17.29
C MET A 48 -26.73 6.39 -16.30
N ASP A 49 -27.88 6.82 -15.78
CA ASP A 49 -27.98 7.85 -14.72
C ASP A 49 -27.46 7.35 -13.36
N ASP A 50 -26.98 8.28 -12.53
CA ASP A 50 -26.40 7.97 -11.20
C ASP A 50 -27.39 7.21 -10.30
N ASP A 51 -28.70 7.44 -10.45
CA ASP A 51 -29.74 6.74 -9.71
C ASP A 51 -29.77 5.23 -9.98
N ILE A 52 -29.65 4.87 -11.25
CA ILE A 52 -29.59 3.47 -11.68
C ILE A 52 -28.27 2.85 -11.21
N LEU A 53 -27.17 3.58 -11.33
CA LEU A 53 -25.86 3.11 -10.89
C LEU A 53 -25.84 2.86 -9.37
N CYS A 54 -26.39 3.76 -8.58
CA CYS A 54 -26.54 3.58 -7.13
C CYS A 54 -27.44 2.40 -6.78
N HIS A 55 -28.50 2.17 -7.56
CA HIS A 55 -29.35 1.00 -7.39
C HIS A 55 -28.59 -0.30 -7.66
N ILE A 56 -27.85 -0.37 -8.77
CA ILE A 56 -26.98 -1.52 -9.09
C ILE A 56 -25.97 -1.76 -7.97
N ILE A 57 -25.28 -0.72 -7.51
CA ILE A 57 -24.28 -0.80 -6.44
C ILE A 57 -24.90 -1.29 -5.12
N SER A 58 -26.17 -0.95 -4.84
CA SER A 58 -26.84 -1.36 -3.61
C SER A 58 -27.03 -2.88 -3.47
N PHE A 59 -26.99 -3.62 -4.59
CA PHE A 59 -27.03 -5.09 -4.60
C PHE A 59 -25.66 -5.74 -4.42
N LEU A 60 -24.58 -4.96 -4.47
CA LEU A 60 -23.23 -5.48 -4.34
C LEU A 60 -22.83 -5.64 -2.87
N PRO A 61 -22.05 -6.69 -2.52
CA PRO A 61 -21.37 -6.73 -1.23
C PRO A 61 -20.49 -5.50 -1.04
N PHE A 62 -20.35 -5.03 0.20
CA PHE A 62 -19.65 -3.78 0.54
C PHE A 62 -18.31 -3.61 -0.20
N LYS A 63 -17.44 -4.63 -0.16
CA LYS A 63 -16.12 -4.56 -0.81
C LYS A 63 -16.22 -4.35 -2.32
N THR A 64 -17.15 -5.02 -2.97
CA THR A 64 -17.40 -4.89 -4.41
C THR A 64 -18.04 -3.55 -4.74
N ALA A 65 -18.96 -3.06 -3.89
CA ALA A 65 -19.55 -1.73 -3.99
C ALA A 65 -18.48 -0.63 -3.89
N VAL A 66 -17.54 -0.74 -2.94
CA VAL A 66 -16.41 0.20 -2.85
C VAL A 66 -15.50 0.07 -4.06
N GLN A 67 -15.25 -1.15 -4.57
CA GLN A 67 -14.39 -1.36 -5.74
C GLN A 67 -14.92 -0.69 -7.02
N THR A 68 -16.23 -0.44 -7.14
CA THR A 68 -16.75 0.31 -8.29
C THR A 68 -16.18 1.73 -8.36
N SER A 69 -15.69 2.28 -7.24
CA SER A 69 -15.01 3.59 -7.21
C SER A 69 -13.75 3.67 -8.09
N PHE A 70 -13.17 2.53 -8.47
CA PHE A 70 -12.00 2.46 -9.34
C PHE A 70 -12.35 2.44 -10.84
N LEU A 71 -13.64 2.32 -11.21
CA LEU A 71 -14.05 2.24 -12.62
C LEU A 71 -13.85 3.58 -13.34
N SER A 72 -14.28 4.68 -12.73
CA SER A 72 -14.00 6.04 -13.21
C SER A 72 -14.27 7.07 -12.12
N THR A 73 -13.91 8.34 -12.39
CA THR A 73 -14.14 9.46 -11.46
C THR A 73 -15.61 9.63 -11.07
N ARG A 74 -16.54 9.28 -11.97
CA ARG A 74 -17.99 9.33 -11.73
C ARG A 74 -18.44 8.34 -10.65
N TRP A 75 -17.84 7.15 -10.60
CA TRP A 75 -18.26 6.07 -9.71
C TRP A 75 -17.71 6.18 -8.28
N LYS A 76 -16.81 7.14 -8.05
CA LYS A 76 -16.00 7.25 -6.84
C LYS A 76 -16.83 7.22 -5.54
N ASP A 77 -17.94 7.96 -5.51
CA ASP A 77 -18.74 8.17 -4.30
C ASP A 77 -20.19 7.64 -4.40
N LEU A 78 -20.57 6.99 -5.52
CA LEU A 78 -21.94 6.50 -5.74
C LEU A 78 -22.40 5.48 -4.67
N TRP A 79 -21.48 4.66 -4.17
CA TRP A 79 -21.77 3.66 -3.13
C TRP A 79 -22.17 4.28 -1.79
N LYS A 80 -21.77 5.54 -1.52
CA LYS A 80 -22.11 6.30 -0.31
C LYS A 80 -23.46 7.00 -0.42
N ARG A 81 -24.02 7.15 -1.62
CA ARG A 81 -25.19 8.02 -1.87
C ARG A 81 -26.47 7.52 -1.21
N ASN A 82 -26.59 6.22 -0.97
CA ASN A 82 -27.73 5.61 -0.28
C ASN A 82 -27.63 5.70 1.25
N PHE A 83 -26.58 6.32 1.80
CA PHE A 83 -26.44 6.46 3.24
C PHE A 83 -27.44 7.45 3.82
N PRO A 84 -28.08 7.11 4.95
CA PRO A 84 -28.92 8.06 5.68
C PRO A 84 -28.09 9.28 6.06
N VAL A 85 -28.63 10.47 5.77
CA VAL A 85 -27.98 11.75 6.08
C VAL A 85 -28.53 12.28 7.40
N ARG A 86 -27.63 12.50 8.37
CA ARG A 86 -27.90 13.19 9.63
C ARG A 86 -27.33 14.61 9.56
N LYS A 87 -27.85 15.53 10.37
CA LYS A 87 -27.39 16.91 10.47
C LYS A 87 -27.07 17.25 11.92
N GLY A 88 -26.03 18.04 12.14
CA GLY A 88 -25.66 18.57 13.45
C GLY A 88 -24.33 19.33 13.37
N THR A 89 -23.74 19.63 14.52
CA THR A 89 -22.42 20.28 14.61
C THR A 89 -21.29 19.24 14.55
N ILE A 90 -20.04 19.71 14.51
CA ILE A 90 -18.89 18.80 14.60
C ILE A 90 -18.78 18.15 15.99
N ASP A 91 -19.31 18.76 17.04
CA ASP A 91 -19.33 18.19 18.39
C ASP A 91 -20.31 17.01 18.47
N ASP A 92 -21.42 17.09 17.73
CA ASP A 92 -22.41 16.00 17.62
C ASP A 92 -21.85 14.75 16.90
N THR A 93 -20.67 14.85 16.26
CA THR A 93 -20.04 13.74 15.53
C THR A 93 -19.83 12.52 16.43
N PHE A 94 -19.35 12.75 17.66
CA PHE A 94 -19.09 11.68 18.61
C PHE A 94 -20.38 10.91 18.93
N ILE A 95 -21.48 11.64 19.19
CA ILE A 95 -22.79 11.07 19.51
C ILE A 95 -23.31 10.28 18.31
N ALA A 96 -23.16 10.82 17.10
CA ALA A 96 -23.62 10.17 15.87
C ALA A 96 -22.88 8.85 15.58
N ILE A 97 -21.54 8.85 15.71
CA ILE A 97 -20.71 7.65 15.55
C ILE A 97 -21.02 6.64 16.64
N SER A 98 -21.11 7.06 17.91
CA SER A 98 -21.39 6.17 19.03
C SER A 98 -22.76 5.50 18.89
N SER A 99 -23.79 6.27 18.51
CA SER A 99 -25.15 5.75 18.24
C SER A 99 -25.15 4.74 17.09
N PHE A 100 -24.37 5.00 16.04
CA PHE A 100 -24.21 4.06 14.92
C PHE A 100 -23.52 2.76 15.36
N LEU A 101 -22.47 2.85 16.17
CA LEU A 101 -21.72 1.69 16.68
C LEU A 101 -22.52 0.85 17.69
N HIS A 102 -23.48 1.46 18.38
CA HIS A 102 -24.43 0.72 19.22
C HIS A 102 -25.28 -0.23 18.37
N GLY A 103 -25.90 0.28 17.29
CA GLY A 103 -26.66 -0.56 16.35
C GLY A 103 -25.81 -1.60 15.63
N PHE A 104 -24.51 -1.31 15.44
CA PHE A 104 -23.55 -2.22 14.80
C PHE A 104 -23.18 -3.44 15.65
N SER A 105 -23.27 -3.33 16.98
CA SER A 105 -22.81 -4.38 17.90
C SER A 105 -23.83 -5.52 18.10
N ASP A 106 -25.05 -5.34 17.60
CA ASP A 106 -26.14 -6.32 17.61
C ASP A 106 -26.08 -7.20 16.34
N GLN A 107 -25.72 -8.48 16.52
CA GLN A 107 -25.48 -9.42 15.41
C GLN A 107 -26.76 -9.78 14.64
N SER A 108 -27.94 -9.48 15.20
CA SER A 108 -29.24 -9.86 14.63
C SER A 108 -29.66 -9.03 13.41
N GLN A 109 -29.01 -7.87 13.16
CA GLN A 109 -29.38 -6.93 12.09
C GLN A 109 -28.30 -6.67 11.05
N GLN A 110 -27.28 -7.55 10.90
CA GLN A 110 -26.25 -7.33 9.89
C GLN A 110 -26.86 -7.19 8.49
N PRO A 111 -26.87 -5.99 7.89
CA PRO A 111 -27.49 -5.81 6.59
C PRO A 111 -26.60 -6.46 5.53
N ARG A 112 -27.25 -7.11 4.55
CA ARG A 112 -26.57 -7.75 3.42
C ARG A 112 -25.86 -6.72 2.49
N SER A 113 -26.11 -5.42 2.65
CA SER A 113 -25.55 -4.33 1.84
C SER A 113 -25.18 -3.08 2.67
N ASN A 114 -24.40 -2.18 2.04
CA ASN A 114 -23.70 -1.00 2.59
C ASN A 114 -24.27 -0.42 3.90
N PHE A 115 -23.61 -0.74 5.03
CA PHE A 115 -23.93 -0.17 6.33
C PHE A 115 -23.12 1.10 6.56
N GLY A 116 -23.79 2.25 6.65
CA GLY A 116 -23.13 3.53 6.88
C GLY A 116 -24.11 4.67 7.06
N PHE A 117 -23.59 5.85 7.39
CA PHE A 117 -24.35 7.09 7.41
C PHE A 117 -23.47 8.24 6.94
N GLN A 118 -24.11 9.31 6.46
CA GLN A 118 -23.45 10.59 6.24
C GLN A 118 -23.89 11.57 7.33
N PHE A 119 -22.97 12.40 7.81
CA PHE A 119 -23.23 13.42 8.79
C PHE A 119 -22.85 14.79 8.23
N ASN A 120 -23.81 15.69 8.12
CA ASN A 120 -23.64 17.01 7.56
C ASN A 120 -23.40 18.05 8.66
N PHE A 121 -22.25 18.70 8.61
CA PHE A 121 -21.80 19.73 9.56
C PHE A 121 -22.24 21.16 9.17
N GLY A 122 -23.01 21.31 8.09
CA GLY A 122 -23.30 22.59 7.46
C GLY A 122 -22.30 22.96 6.35
N LYS A 123 -22.64 23.97 5.54
CA LYS A 123 -21.82 24.47 4.41
C LYS A 123 -21.41 23.41 3.36
N GLY A 124 -22.11 22.28 3.32
CA GLY A 124 -21.81 21.17 2.41
C GLY A 124 -20.60 20.33 2.85
N SER A 125 -20.24 20.37 4.13
CA SER A 125 -19.21 19.52 4.74
C SER A 125 -19.83 18.24 5.30
N PHE A 126 -19.28 17.08 4.94
CA PHE A 126 -19.82 15.79 5.36
C PHE A 126 -18.75 14.85 5.93
N LEU A 127 -19.11 14.11 6.98
CA LEU A 127 -18.45 12.88 7.39
C LEU A 127 -19.21 11.71 6.79
N SER A 128 -18.50 10.76 6.19
CA SER A 128 -19.07 9.44 5.85
C SER A 128 -18.53 8.40 6.82
N ALA A 129 -19.43 7.70 7.50
CA ALA A 129 -19.09 6.55 8.33
C ALA A 129 -19.62 5.28 7.67
N ALA A 130 -18.78 4.26 7.51
CA ALA A 130 -19.17 2.98 6.96
C ALA A 130 -18.64 1.84 7.83
N GLY A 131 -19.50 0.88 8.15
CA GLY A 131 -19.16 -0.34 8.89
C GLY A 131 -19.12 -1.55 7.97
N GLU A 132 -18.03 -2.32 8.01
CA GLU A 132 -17.95 -3.62 7.36
C GLU A 132 -18.47 -4.74 8.27
N PRO A 133 -19.08 -5.81 7.73
CA PRO A 133 -19.48 -6.99 8.49
C PRO A 133 -18.35 -7.61 9.35
N ASN A 134 -17.09 -7.41 8.95
CA ASN A 134 -15.90 -7.91 9.63
C ASN A 134 -15.38 -7.00 10.76
N LYS A 135 -16.23 -6.11 11.31
CA LYS A 135 -15.88 -5.19 12.41
C LYS A 135 -14.85 -4.12 12.01
N ALA A 136 -14.81 -3.73 10.73
CA ALA A 136 -14.04 -2.57 10.29
C ALA A 136 -14.92 -1.33 10.25
N LEU A 137 -14.43 -0.21 10.77
CA LEU A 137 -15.08 1.09 10.73
C LEU A 137 -14.25 2.04 9.88
N HIS A 138 -14.86 2.64 8.88
CA HIS A 138 -14.27 3.65 8.02
C HIS A 138 -14.92 4.99 8.32
N LEU A 139 -14.12 5.96 8.76
CA LEU A 139 -14.53 7.34 8.97
C LEU A 139 -13.80 8.24 7.98
N ASP A 140 -14.54 8.82 7.04
CA ASP A 140 -14.01 9.62 5.94
C ASP A 140 -14.50 11.07 6.04
N PHE A 141 -13.56 11.96 6.32
CA PHE A 141 -13.74 13.41 6.47
C PHE A 141 -13.28 14.19 5.23
N SER A 142 -12.99 13.54 4.11
CA SER A 142 -12.45 14.19 2.90
C SER A 142 -13.37 15.26 2.29
N ASN A 143 -14.67 15.17 2.57
CA ASN A 143 -15.67 16.12 2.09
C ASN A 143 -15.89 17.31 3.05
N VAL A 144 -15.07 17.46 4.10
CA VAL A 144 -15.14 18.63 4.97
C VAL A 144 -14.39 19.80 4.34
N LYS A 145 -15.14 20.82 3.93
CA LYS A 145 -14.58 22.05 3.35
C LYS A 145 -13.92 22.86 4.46
N HIS A 146 -12.59 22.94 4.42
CA HIS A 146 -11.79 23.77 5.30
C HIS A 146 -11.16 24.92 4.50
N GLU A 147 -11.15 26.13 5.06
CA GLU A 147 -10.55 27.30 4.42
C GLU A 147 -9.01 27.19 4.36
N PHE A 148 -8.37 26.56 5.35
CA PHE A 148 -6.94 26.21 5.35
C PHE A 148 -6.68 24.97 6.22
N PRO A 149 -5.64 24.17 5.96
CA PRO A 149 -5.23 23.11 6.88
C PRO A 149 -4.59 23.74 8.14
N TRP A 150 -5.38 23.83 9.21
CA TRP A 150 -4.85 24.15 10.54
C TRP A 150 -3.83 23.09 10.93
N ARG A 151 -2.61 23.52 11.26
CA ARG A 151 -1.59 22.57 11.74
C ARG A 151 -1.96 22.10 13.14
N PHE A 152 -1.88 20.81 13.39
CA PHE A 152 -2.22 20.23 14.69
C PHE A 152 -1.32 19.06 15.05
N ASP A 153 -1.17 18.84 16.36
CA ASP A 153 -0.57 17.64 16.91
C ASP A 153 -1.68 16.75 17.45
N TRP A 154 -1.56 15.45 17.23
CA TRP A 154 -2.60 14.50 17.54
C TRP A 154 -2.12 13.44 18.51
N LEU A 155 -2.80 13.39 19.65
CA LEU A 155 -2.60 12.37 20.67
C LEU A 155 -3.74 11.36 20.60
N LEU A 156 -3.39 10.11 20.34
CA LEU A 156 -4.30 8.96 20.37
C LEU A 156 -3.93 8.09 21.56
N GLU A 157 -4.81 8.07 22.56
CA GLU A 157 -4.69 7.20 23.74
C GLU A 157 -5.66 6.04 23.59
N ILE A 158 -5.12 4.87 23.26
CA ILE A 158 -5.90 3.66 22.97
C ILE A 158 -5.90 2.80 24.24
N ASN A 159 -7.02 2.88 24.96
CA ASN A 159 -7.29 2.14 26.20
C ASN A 159 -6.16 2.29 27.24
N ASP A 160 -5.74 3.52 27.49
CA ASP A 160 -4.84 3.83 28.61
C ASP A 160 -5.66 3.91 29.92
N PRO A 161 -5.43 3.02 30.89
CA PRO A 161 -6.21 3.00 32.14
C PRO A 161 -6.02 4.27 32.99
N SER A 162 -5.01 5.12 32.70
CA SER A 162 -4.78 6.37 33.43
C SER A 162 -5.75 7.51 33.07
N TYR A 163 -6.44 7.42 31.93
CA TYR A 163 -7.28 8.51 31.41
C TYR A 163 -8.76 8.42 31.84
N ASN A 164 -9.18 7.30 32.43
CA ASN A 164 -10.56 7.13 32.90
C ASN A 164 -10.92 7.99 34.13
N HIS A 165 -10.01 8.83 34.64
CA HIS A 165 -10.25 9.60 35.86
C HIS A 165 -10.78 11.02 35.65
N TRP A 166 -10.50 11.68 34.52
CA TRP A 166 -10.89 13.08 34.28
C TRP A 166 -12.22 13.22 33.52
N TYR A 167 -12.56 12.26 32.66
CA TYR A 167 -13.88 12.21 32.00
C TYR A 167 -15.02 11.93 33.00
N ASN A 168 -14.73 11.11 34.02
CA ASN A 168 -15.66 10.87 35.13
C ASN A 168 -15.89 12.13 35.99
N PHE A 169 -14.98 13.11 35.95
CA PHE A 169 -15.07 14.36 36.72
C PHE A 169 -15.88 15.45 36.00
N LEU A 170 -15.81 15.53 34.66
CA LEU A 170 -16.60 16.52 33.90
C LEU A 170 -18.09 16.15 33.76
N LEU A 171 -18.42 14.86 33.82
CA LEU A 171 -19.80 14.38 33.79
C LEU A 171 -20.49 14.40 35.16
N SER A 172 -19.77 14.64 36.26
CA SER A 172 -20.37 14.78 37.59
C SER A 172 -20.90 16.18 37.90
N ASP A 173 -20.47 17.21 37.17
CA ASP A 173 -20.90 18.61 37.38
C ASP A 173 -22.11 19.04 36.54
N PHE A 174 -22.52 18.23 35.57
CA PHE A 174 -23.76 18.44 34.82
C PHE A 174 -24.83 17.45 35.31
N ASP A 175 -25.62 17.90 36.29
CA ASP A 175 -26.79 17.18 36.82
C ASP A 175 -27.89 17.12 35.75
N ILE A 176 -27.75 16.19 34.81
CA ILE A 176 -28.83 15.76 33.93
C ILE A 176 -29.15 14.33 34.34
N HIS A 177 -30.38 14.13 34.82
CA HIS A 177 -30.97 12.83 35.16
C HIS A 177 -31.06 11.90 33.93
N THR A 178 -29.91 11.42 33.45
CA THR A 178 -29.82 10.41 32.41
C THR A 178 -29.17 9.18 32.99
N HIS A 179 -29.91 8.07 32.93
CA HIS A 179 -29.49 6.71 33.23
C HIS A 179 -27.96 6.49 33.14
N ARG A 180 -27.37 6.09 34.27
CA ARG A 180 -26.09 5.39 34.42
C ARG A 180 -25.56 4.86 33.07
N PRO A 181 -24.48 5.40 32.49
CA PRO A 181 -23.99 4.89 31.22
C PRO A 181 -23.51 3.46 31.43
N SER A 182 -24.09 2.53 30.68
CA SER A 182 -23.49 1.20 30.52
C SER A 182 -22.10 1.34 29.89
N PRO A 183 -21.15 0.42 30.13
CA PRO A 183 -19.79 0.49 29.60
C PRO A 183 -19.82 0.32 28.08
N PHE A 184 -19.75 1.42 27.33
CA PHE A 184 -19.83 1.39 25.86
C PHE A 184 -18.52 0.93 25.25
N ILE A 185 -18.35 -0.39 25.12
CA ILE A 185 -17.19 -0.99 24.46
C ILE A 185 -17.53 -1.25 22.99
N PHE A 186 -16.82 -0.59 22.07
CA PHE A 186 -16.98 -0.82 20.64
C PHE A 186 -16.32 -2.13 20.22
N LYS A 187 -17.11 -3.05 19.66
CA LYS A 187 -16.63 -4.33 19.10
C LYS A 187 -16.01 -4.15 17.71
N VAL A 188 -15.19 -3.12 17.52
CA VAL A 188 -14.49 -2.80 16.26
C VAL A 188 -13.05 -3.30 16.33
N LYS A 189 -12.60 -3.98 15.26
CA LYS A 189 -11.23 -4.54 15.14
C LYS A 189 -10.34 -3.71 14.24
N THR A 190 -10.92 -3.04 13.26
CA THR A 190 -10.16 -2.24 12.29
C THR A 190 -10.77 -0.86 12.22
N LEU A 191 -9.96 0.18 12.39
CA LEU A 191 -10.37 1.57 12.28
C LEU A 191 -9.59 2.24 11.15
N HIS A 192 -10.29 2.76 10.16
CA HIS A 192 -9.75 3.56 9.07
C HIS A 192 -10.21 5.00 9.24
N LEU A 193 -9.26 5.91 9.36
CA LEU A 193 -9.47 7.34 9.53
C LEU A 193 -8.90 8.04 8.29
N VAL A 194 -9.76 8.70 7.53
CA VAL A 194 -9.37 9.39 6.29
C VAL A 194 -9.65 10.88 6.43
N SER A 195 -8.62 11.70 6.17
CA SER A 195 -8.69 13.16 6.15
C SER A 195 -9.19 13.79 7.46
N VAL A 196 -8.83 13.22 8.60
CA VAL A 196 -9.06 13.85 9.92
C VAL A 196 -8.34 15.19 9.99
N SER A 197 -9.06 16.20 10.49
CA SER A 197 -8.57 17.57 10.66
C SER A 197 -8.48 17.92 12.14
N TYR A 198 -7.92 19.09 12.44
CA TYR A 198 -7.85 19.61 13.81
C TYR A 198 -9.22 19.52 14.52
N LEU A 199 -10.30 19.94 13.85
CA LEU A 199 -11.64 19.98 14.44
C LEU A 199 -12.22 18.59 14.77
N SER A 200 -11.93 17.58 13.95
CA SER A 200 -12.43 16.22 14.19
C SER A 200 -11.48 15.37 15.04
N SER A 201 -10.22 15.78 15.16
CA SER A 201 -9.19 15.04 15.88
C SER A 201 -9.54 14.83 17.36
N GLU A 202 -10.11 15.83 18.02
CA GLU A 202 -10.49 15.78 19.44
C GLU A 202 -11.66 14.81 19.67
N ALA A 203 -12.69 14.87 18.83
CA ALA A 203 -13.82 13.95 18.88
C ALA A 203 -13.40 12.49 18.61
N ILE A 204 -12.42 12.27 17.74
CA ILE A 204 -11.86 10.92 17.53
C ILE A 204 -11.01 10.49 18.73
N SER A 205 -10.17 11.38 19.27
CA SER A 205 -9.35 11.07 20.45
C SER A 205 -10.21 10.69 21.66
N SER A 206 -11.35 11.37 21.89
CA SER A 206 -12.25 11.06 23.00
C SER A 206 -12.94 9.69 22.89
N MET A 207 -13.10 9.15 21.68
CA MET A 207 -13.65 7.80 21.49
C MET A 207 -12.60 6.69 21.48
N MET A 208 -11.30 7.00 21.37
CA MET A 208 -10.25 5.98 21.24
C MET A 208 -10.16 5.02 22.44
N SER A 209 -10.55 5.48 23.63
CA SER A 209 -10.62 4.68 24.86
C SER A 209 -11.74 3.64 24.85
N ASN A 210 -12.73 3.75 23.95
CA ASN A 210 -13.84 2.81 23.84
C ASN A 210 -13.55 1.65 22.87
N PHE A 211 -12.39 1.65 22.18
CA PHE A 211 -12.01 0.64 21.19
C PHE A 211 -11.14 -0.49 21.80
N GLU A 212 -11.71 -1.28 22.70
CA GLU A 212 -11.00 -2.39 23.41
C GLU A 212 -10.53 -3.55 22.53
N PHE A 213 -11.08 -3.69 21.33
CA PHE A 213 -10.80 -4.80 20.42
C PHE A 213 -9.98 -4.39 19.19
N LEU A 214 -9.46 -3.16 19.16
CA LEU A 214 -8.75 -2.64 18.00
C LEU A 214 -7.46 -3.41 17.73
N GLU A 215 -7.38 -4.03 16.55
CA GLU A 215 -6.22 -4.80 16.07
C GLU A 215 -5.46 -4.04 14.96
N SER A 216 -6.14 -3.15 14.23
CA SER A 216 -5.59 -2.42 13.10
C SER A 216 -6.07 -0.97 13.05
N LEU A 217 -5.14 -0.03 12.95
CA LEU A 217 -5.41 1.40 12.77
C LEU A 217 -4.79 1.89 11.46
N ALA A 218 -5.60 2.54 10.63
CA ALA A 218 -5.15 3.21 9.42
C ALA A 218 -5.50 4.70 9.49
N ILE A 219 -4.52 5.57 9.20
CA ILE A 219 -4.65 7.02 9.15
C ILE A 219 -4.17 7.48 7.78
N GLU A 220 -5.05 8.11 7.01
CA GLU A 220 -4.76 8.45 5.62
C GLU A 220 -5.09 9.91 5.32
N LYS A 221 -4.23 10.59 4.56
CA LYS A 221 -4.51 11.92 3.98
C LYS A 221 -4.98 12.97 4.99
N CYS A 222 -4.49 12.89 6.24
CA CYS A 222 -4.79 13.84 7.30
C CYS A 222 -3.93 15.10 7.11
N ASN A 223 -4.47 16.08 6.38
CA ASN A 223 -3.80 17.35 6.12
C ASN A 223 -3.77 18.21 7.39
N GLY A 224 -2.69 18.93 7.64
CA GLY A 224 -2.45 19.70 8.86
C GLY A 224 -1.81 18.89 10.00
N LEU A 225 -1.86 17.56 9.97
CA LEU A 225 -1.27 16.73 11.01
C LEU A 225 0.27 16.86 11.00
N ARG A 226 0.83 17.46 12.07
CA ARG A 226 2.27 17.70 12.24
C ARG A 226 2.94 16.62 13.08
N SER A 227 2.40 16.33 14.25
CA SER A 227 2.93 15.29 15.13
C SER A 227 1.84 14.27 15.46
N LEU A 228 2.18 12.98 15.42
CA LEU A 228 1.29 11.90 15.80
C LEU A 228 1.89 11.14 16.98
N ARG A 229 1.24 11.21 18.14
CA ARG A 229 1.60 10.43 19.33
C ARG A 229 0.55 9.36 19.57
N ILE A 230 0.97 8.11 19.52
CA ILE A 230 0.10 6.96 19.82
C ILE A 230 0.58 6.34 21.12
N LYS A 231 -0.27 6.43 22.15
CA LYS A 231 -0.13 5.67 23.39
C LYS A 231 -1.11 4.52 23.34
N ALA A 232 -0.62 3.28 23.33
CA ALA A 232 -1.48 2.11 23.32
C ALA A 232 -1.24 1.30 24.58
N GLY A 233 -2.22 1.30 25.49
CA GLY A 233 -2.28 0.40 26.64
C GLY A 233 -2.81 -0.98 26.27
N ASN A 234 -3.46 -1.12 25.11
CA ASN A 234 -4.08 -2.36 24.67
C ASN A 234 -3.09 -3.34 23.99
N PRO A 235 -3.00 -4.61 24.42
CA PRO A 235 -2.13 -5.62 23.79
C PRO A 235 -2.55 -6.09 22.40
N ARG A 236 -3.73 -5.69 21.90
CA ARG A 236 -4.32 -6.24 20.68
C ARG A 236 -3.94 -5.49 19.40
N LEU A 237 -3.48 -4.24 19.49
CA LEU A 237 -3.11 -3.45 18.32
C LEU A 237 -1.87 -4.05 17.66
N LYS A 238 -2.05 -4.63 16.47
CA LYS A 238 -1.01 -5.36 15.73
C LYS A 238 -0.56 -4.63 14.47
N LYS A 239 -1.41 -3.78 13.89
CA LYS A 239 -1.15 -3.12 12.61
C LYS A 239 -1.37 -1.62 12.71
N LEU A 240 -0.40 -0.85 12.23
CA LEU A 240 -0.50 0.59 12.08
C LEU A 240 -0.15 0.96 10.65
N THR A 241 -1.04 1.69 9.98
CA THR A 241 -0.86 2.18 8.61
C THR A 241 -1.05 3.70 8.59
N ILE A 242 -0.08 4.43 8.05
CA ILE A 242 -0.12 5.89 7.93
C ILE A 242 0.25 6.25 6.49
N LEU A 243 -0.68 6.82 5.72
CA LEU A 243 -0.49 7.06 4.28
C LEU A 243 -0.75 8.53 3.93
N ASP A 244 0.17 9.13 3.19
CA ASP A 244 -0.02 10.38 2.46
C ASP A 244 -0.40 11.59 3.35
N CYS A 245 0.02 11.60 4.62
CA CYS A 245 -0.07 12.75 5.52
C CYS A 245 1.10 13.72 5.26
N GLN A 246 0.91 14.65 4.31
CA GLN A 246 1.99 15.45 3.70
C GLN A 246 2.76 16.38 4.65
N GLN A 247 2.14 16.77 5.77
CA GLN A 247 2.71 17.70 6.76
C GLN A 247 3.21 16.97 8.02
N LEU A 248 3.17 15.64 8.05
CA LEU A 248 3.58 14.85 9.20
C LEU A 248 5.10 14.88 9.34
N GLU A 249 5.53 15.40 10.48
CA GLU A 249 6.90 15.72 10.85
C GLU A 249 7.45 14.71 11.87
N SER A 250 6.63 14.23 12.80
CA SER A 250 7.07 13.26 13.80
C SER A 250 6.02 12.21 14.14
N ILE A 251 6.49 10.99 14.40
CA ILE A 251 5.69 9.92 14.97
C ILE A 251 6.33 9.47 16.27
N HIS A 252 5.56 9.50 17.35
CA HIS A 252 5.95 8.98 18.65
C HIS A 252 5.06 7.79 19.01
N LEU A 253 5.65 6.59 19.00
CA LEU A 253 4.99 5.36 19.40
C LEU A 253 5.36 5.00 20.85
N LYS A 254 4.41 5.23 21.76
CA LYS A 254 4.43 4.72 23.14
C LYS A 254 3.53 3.49 23.19
N CYS A 255 3.99 2.43 22.54
CA CYS A 255 3.28 1.17 22.49
C CYS A 255 4.09 0.16 23.28
N TYR A 256 3.62 -0.19 24.48
CA TYR A 256 4.30 -1.15 25.36
C TYR A 256 4.24 -2.61 24.82
N ILE A 257 3.74 -2.83 23.57
CA ILE A 257 3.22 -4.13 23.11
C ILE A 257 3.47 -4.39 21.60
N ASN A 258 3.41 -5.68 21.24
CA ASN A 258 3.75 -6.39 19.99
C ASN A 258 3.11 -5.87 18.68
N LEU A 259 3.39 -4.63 18.27
CA LEU A 259 3.09 -4.19 16.92
C LEU A 259 3.81 -5.12 15.92
N GLN A 260 3.06 -5.73 15.01
CA GLN A 260 3.58 -6.72 14.05
C GLN A 260 3.75 -6.11 12.65
N SER A 261 2.95 -5.10 12.31
CA SER A 261 2.95 -4.44 11.01
C SER A 261 2.98 -2.93 11.19
N LEU A 262 3.94 -2.28 10.54
CA LEU A 262 4.00 -0.82 10.43
C LEU A 262 4.13 -0.45 8.96
N ARG A 263 3.18 0.34 8.46
CA ARG A 263 3.17 0.80 7.07
C ARG A 263 3.12 2.31 7.04
N TYR A 264 4.11 2.92 6.41
CA TYR A 264 4.23 4.36 6.26
C TYR A 264 4.54 4.73 4.80
N ARG A 265 3.81 5.71 4.27
CA ARG A 265 4.07 6.33 2.96
C ARG A 265 4.06 7.85 3.11
N GLY A 266 5.15 8.51 2.72
CA GLY A 266 5.29 9.96 2.83
C GLY A 266 6.74 10.43 2.70
N LYS A 267 7.03 11.61 3.29
CA LYS A 267 8.40 12.11 3.49
C LYS A 267 9.02 11.46 4.72
N LEU A 268 10.35 11.37 4.79
CA LEU A 268 11.02 10.93 6.01
C LEU A 268 10.71 11.90 7.16
N LEU A 269 10.27 11.33 8.27
CA LEU A 269 9.88 12.02 9.49
C LEU A 269 10.76 11.59 10.67
N SER A 270 10.62 12.26 11.81
CA SER A 270 11.27 11.85 13.05
C SER A 270 10.56 10.64 13.66
N PHE A 271 11.26 9.52 13.79
CA PHE A 271 10.75 8.30 14.44
C PHE A 271 11.20 8.25 15.89
N GLU A 272 10.24 8.37 16.81
CA GLU A 272 10.44 8.15 18.23
C GLU A 272 9.66 6.91 18.66
N CYS A 273 10.37 5.90 19.17
CA CYS A 273 9.77 4.77 19.85
C CYS A 273 10.34 4.75 21.26
N ASP A 274 9.49 4.70 22.28
CA ASP A 274 9.98 4.67 23.65
C ASP A 274 10.65 3.31 23.90
N ASP A 275 11.98 3.32 24.09
CA ASP A 275 12.76 2.15 24.53
C ASP A 275 12.78 2.05 26.07
N ARG A 276 12.20 3.03 26.79
CA ARG A 276 12.31 3.13 28.25
C ARG A 276 11.33 2.22 28.98
N GLY A 277 11.74 0.97 29.14
CA GLY A 277 11.47 0.27 30.40
C GLY A 277 12.18 1.01 31.54
N SER A 278 11.45 1.33 32.62
CA SER A 278 12.02 1.96 33.82
C SER A 278 13.17 1.12 34.37
N PHE A 279 14.25 1.79 34.78
CA PHE A 279 15.55 1.25 35.23
C PHE A 279 15.50 0.43 36.54
N TRP A 280 14.34 -0.04 37.00
CA TRP A 280 14.20 -0.46 38.39
C TRP A 280 14.50 -1.94 38.69
N PHE A 281 14.67 -2.84 37.71
CA PHE A 281 14.95 -4.27 38.01
C PHE A 281 15.79 -5.03 36.96
N GLY A 282 16.76 -4.39 36.30
CA GLY A 282 17.82 -5.11 35.58
C GLY A 282 17.42 -6.00 34.39
N HIS A 283 16.20 -5.87 33.86
CA HIS A 283 15.73 -6.61 32.69
C HIS A 283 15.22 -5.68 31.58
N TRP A 284 15.74 -5.86 30.36
CA TRP A 284 15.28 -5.17 29.15
C TRP A 284 13.96 -5.79 28.69
N TYR A 285 12.81 -5.27 29.12
CA TYR A 285 11.51 -5.81 28.70
C TYR A 285 11.01 -5.14 27.39
N ASN A 286 11.07 -5.94 26.32
CA ASN A 286 10.33 -5.93 25.06
C ASN A 286 10.38 -4.71 24.13
N ALA A 287 11.54 -4.55 23.46
CA ALA A 287 11.51 -4.07 22.07
C ALA A 287 10.61 -5.01 21.23
N PHE A 288 9.48 -4.51 20.70
CA PHE A 288 8.68 -5.29 19.75
C PHE A 288 9.48 -5.52 18.46
N TYR A 289 9.12 -6.53 17.68
CA TYR A 289 9.70 -6.75 16.36
C TYR A 289 8.59 -6.77 15.32
N LEU A 290 8.82 -6.08 14.21
CA LEU A 290 7.90 -6.08 13.08
C LEU A 290 8.12 -7.34 12.25
N LYS A 291 7.02 -7.98 11.84
CA LYS A 291 6.98 -9.02 10.82
C LYS A 291 6.75 -8.43 9.43
N ASP A 292 6.11 -7.27 9.34
CA ASP A 292 5.75 -6.57 8.11
C ASP A 292 6.10 -5.09 8.27
N ALA A 293 6.89 -4.54 7.35
CA ALA A 293 7.29 -3.14 7.41
C ALA A 293 7.28 -2.48 6.03
N MET A 294 6.50 -1.43 5.85
CA MET A 294 6.51 -0.62 4.63
C MET A 294 7.05 0.77 4.96
N LEU A 295 8.24 1.11 4.45
CA LEU A 295 8.81 2.46 4.54
C LEU A 295 8.91 3.05 3.14
N ASP A 296 7.76 3.48 2.61
CA ASP A 296 7.64 4.09 1.29
C ASP A 296 7.96 5.59 1.39
N LEU A 297 9.26 5.89 1.36
CA LEU A 297 9.83 7.22 1.55
C LEU A 297 10.25 7.86 0.22
N ARG A 298 9.55 7.54 -0.88
CA ARG A 298 9.86 8.08 -2.21
C ARG A 298 9.87 9.60 -2.28
N GLN A 299 9.13 10.28 -1.41
CA GLN A 299 9.06 11.74 -1.39
C GLN A 299 10.34 12.41 -0.82
N GLY A 300 11.27 11.63 -0.29
CA GLY A 300 12.57 12.13 0.18
C GLY A 300 12.58 12.60 1.64
N PRO A 301 13.64 13.32 2.05
CA PRO A 301 13.78 13.80 3.42
C PRO A 301 12.76 14.91 3.74
N GLY A 302 12.12 14.83 4.91
CA GLY A 302 11.30 15.91 5.47
C GLY A 302 12.11 16.99 6.20
N TYR A 303 13.41 16.74 6.45
CA TYR A 303 14.31 17.61 7.21
C TYR A 303 15.68 17.73 6.53
N SER A 304 16.39 18.82 6.83
CA SER A 304 17.76 19.03 6.33
C SER A 304 18.78 18.07 6.97
N ASN A 305 18.66 17.80 8.27
CA ASN A 305 19.54 16.86 8.98
C ASN A 305 18.88 15.49 9.18
N ILE A 306 19.09 14.59 8.22
CA ILE A 306 18.57 13.22 8.29
C ILE A 306 19.24 12.34 9.35
N SER A 307 20.42 12.71 9.85
CA SER A 307 21.14 11.89 10.85
C SER A 307 20.44 11.87 12.22
N SER A 308 19.67 12.93 12.53
CA SER A 308 18.95 13.09 13.79
C SER A 308 17.50 12.64 13.76
N CYS A 309 17.02 12.01 12.67
CA CYS A 309 15.61 11.64 12.50
C CYS A 309 15.13 10.43 13.33
N GLY A 310 15.94 9.96 14.29
CA GLY A 310 15.57 8.81 15.14
C GLY A 310 15.45 7.47 14.38
N PHE A 311 15.93 7.39 13.13
CA PHE A 311 15.77 6.17 12.31
C PHE A 311 16.33 4.90 12.96
N LYS A 312 17.31 5.03 13.86
CA LYS A 312 17.83 3.91 14.67
C LYS A 312 16.73 3.17 15.43
N SER A 313 15.75 3.89 15.96
CA SER A 313 14.65 3.32 16.72
C SER A 313 13.83 2.38 15.84
N ILE A 314 13.45 2.80 14.62
CA ILE A 314 12.71 1.93 13.69
C ILE A 314 13.60 0.85 13.06
N PHE A 315 14.87 1.15 12.77
CA PHE A 315 15.83 0.22 12.19
C PHE A 315 16.02 -1.04 13.06
N ASN A 316 16.02 -0.88 14.38
CA ASN A 316 16.09 -2.02 15.30
C ASN A 316 14.85 -2.92 15.26
N ARG A 317 13.67 -2.36 14.93
CA ARG A 317 12.39 -3.08 14.90
C ARG A 317 12.21 -3.92 13.63
N ILE A 318 12.87 -3.55 12.52
CA ILE A 318 12.78 -4.27 11.23
C ILE A 318 13.76 -5.45 11.09
N LYS A 319 14.60 -5.73 12.11
CA LYS A 319 15.60 -6.83 12.08
C LYS A 319 15.01 -8.23 11.80
N ARG A 320 13.74 -8.44 12.17
CA ARG A 320 13.02 -9.72 12.08
C ARG A 320 11.84 -9.67 11.10
N VAL A 321 11.88 -8.72 10.17
CA VAL A 321 10.81 -8.53 9.20
C VAL A 321 10.80 -9.66 8.17
N GLU A 322 9.61 -10.14 7.81
CA GLU A 322 9.40 -11.12 6.75
C GLU A 322 9.09 -10.46 5.40
N SER A 323 8.48 -9.26 5.43
CA SER A 323 8.14 -8.47 4.24
C SER A 323 8.51 -6.99 4.42
N LEU A 324 9.33 -6.46 3.52
CA LEU A 324 9.88 -5.10 3.62
C LEU A 324 9.64 -4.30 2.34
N THR A 325 9.23 -3.03 2.49
CA THR A 325 9.39 -2.02 1.43
C THR A 325 10.39 -0.97 1.86
N LEU A 326 11.33 -0.66 0.97
CA LEU A 326 12.40 0.28 1.26
C LEU A 326 12.83 1.01 -0.01
N CYS A 327 13.11 2.31 0.11
CA CYS A 327 13.70 3.10 -0.95
C CYS A 327 15.23 3.00 -0.93
N ARG A 328 15.86 2.98 -2.12
CA ARG A 328 17.33 2.97 -2.27
C ARG A 328 18.03 4.03 -1.44
N TRP A 329 17.54 5.27 -1.51
CA TRP A 329 18.18 6.39 -0.83
C TRP A 329 18.17 6.24 0.70
N ILE A 330 17.19 5.55 1.29
CA ILE A 330 17.15 5.24 2.72
C ILE A 330 18.25 4.25 3.08
N PHE A 331 18.44 3.23 2.24
CA PHE A 331 19.54 2.31 2.43
C PHE A 331 20.88 3.05 2.39
N GLU A 332 21.13 3.85 1.34
CA GLU A 332 22.39 4.57 1.18
C GLU A 332 22.62 5.64 2.27
N ALA A 333 21.57 6.33 2.71
CA ALA A 333 21.70 7.47 3.63
C ALA A 333 21.62 7.12 5.10
N LEU A 334 20.84 6.10 5.46
CA LEU A 334 20.51 5.80 6.85
C LEU A 334 20.99 4.41 7.26
N ILE A 335 20.82 3.38 6.43
CA ILE A 335 21.16 2.01 6.84
C ILE A 335 22.64 1.72 6.64
N CYS A 336 23.18 2.02 5.45
CA CYS A 336 24.57 1.72 5.09
C CYS A 336 25.58 2.34 6.07
N PRO A 337 25.44 3.61 6.51
CA PRO A 337 26.34 4.20 7.51
C PRO A 337 26.24 3.57 8.90
N MET A 338 25.15 2.84 9.20
CA MET A 338 24.94 2.16 10.47
C MET A 338 25.47 0.72 10.48
N LEU A 339 25.87 0.20 9.32
CA LEU A 339 26.53 -1.10 9.23
C LEU A 339 28.01 -0.93 9.65
N PRO A 340 28.57 -1.85 10.46
CA PRO A 340 29.97 -1.74 10.86
C PRO A 340 30.89 -1.81 9.63
N PHE A 341 31.88 -0.90 9.57
CA PHE A 341 32.93 -0.88 8.54
C PHE A 341 33.98 -2.01 8.72
N SER A 342 33.86 -2.85 9.75
CA SER A 342 34.89 -3.82 10.11
C SER A 342 34.61 -5.22 9.54
N HIS A 343 35.68 -5.92 9.18
CA HIS A 343 35.77 -7.27 8.60
C HIS A 343 35.08 -8.42 9.37
N PHE A 344 34.26 -8.10 10.37
CA PHE A 344 33.44 -9.03 11.15
C PHE A 344 32.00 -8.51 11.20
N LEU A 345 31.16 -8.94 10.24
CA LEU A 345 29.71 -8.66 10.21
C LEU A 345 28.93 -9.49 11.25
N TRP A 346 29.35 -9.46 12.50
CA TRP A 346 28.59 -10.07 13.59
C TRP A 346 27.60 -9.02 14.14
N GLY A 347 26.47 -8.79 13.47
CA GLY A 347 25.43 -7.99 14.13
C GLY A 347 24.11 -7.74 13.40
N PHE A 348 24.11 -7.54 12.07
CA PHE A 348 22.87 -7.21 11.35
C PHE A 348 22.70 -8.05 10.08
N GLN A 349 21.75 -8.98 10.14
CA GLN A 349 21.25 -9.73 8.99
C GLN A 349 19.73 -9.79 9.05
N LEU A 350 19.09 -9.64 7.90
CA LEU A 350 17.66 -9.79 7.69
C LEU A 350 17.34 -11.25 7.36
N VAL A 351 17.69 -12.16 8.28
CA VAL A 351 17.60 -13.62 8.08
C VAL A 351 16.16 -14.09 7.83
N GLN A 352 15.17 -13.35 8.32
CA GLN A 352 13.75 -13.70 8.18
C GLN A 352 13.08 -13.07 6.95
N LEU A 353 13.77 -12.17 6.22
CA LEU A 353 13.19 -11.47 5.10
C LEU A 353 12.93 -12.42 3.93
N LYS A 354 11.65 -12.57 3.57
CA LYS A 354 11.18 -13.43 2.47
C LYS A 354 10.77 -12.61 1.25
N GLU A 355 10.23 -11.41 1.46
CA GLU A 355 9.79 -10.50 0.41
C GLU A 355 10.39 -9.10 0.56
N LEU A 356 10.96 -8.60 -0.53
CA LEU A 356 11.48 -7.23 -0.60
C LEU A 356 10.84 -6.49 -1.76
N TRP A 357 10.20 -5.36 -1.49
CA TRP A 357 9.88 -4.35 -2.50
C TRP A 357 10.87 -3.19 -2.41
N TRP A 358 11.82 -3.20 -3.32
CA TRP A 358 12.84 -2.19 -3.49
C TRP A 358 12.34 -1.08 -4.43
N ILE A 359 12.37 0.15 -3.94
CA ILE A 359 12.00 1.32 -4.72
C ILE A 359 13.26 2.10 -5.06
N ASP A 360 13.51 2.23 -6.36
CA ASP A 360 14.71 2.86 -6.90
C ASP A 360 14.35 4.14 -7.64
N TYR A 361 15.38 4.95 -7.89
CA TYR A 361 15.31 6.10 -8.79
C TYR A 361 16.32 5.89 -9.92
N SER A 362 15.91 6.20 -11.15
CA SER A 362 16.84 6.25 -12.28
C SER A 362 16.35 7.23 -13.33
N LYS A 363 17.21 8.17 -13.72
CA LYS A 363 17.05 9.00 -14.94
C LYS A 363 18.10 8.69 -16.01
N GLU A 364 19.13 7.92 -15.66
CA GLU A 364 20.28 7.59 -16.51
C GLU A 364 20.50 6.06 -16.51
N ARG A 365 21.75 5.58 -16.61
CA ARG A 365 22.06 4.15 -16.48
C ARG A 365 21.69 3.63 -15.10
N TYR A 366 21.11 2.43 -15.03
CA TYR A 366 20.65 1.85 -13.78
C TYR A 366 21.85 1.34 -12.96
N ASN A 367 22.08 1.93 -11.79
CA ASN A 367 23.11 1.47 -10.86
C ASN A 367 22.48 0.55 -9.80
N SER A 368 22.86 -0.73 -9.85
CA SER A 368 22.38 -1.78 -8.96
C SER A 368 23.24 -2.02 -7.71
N ASN A 369 24.33 -1.27 -7.48
CA ASN A 369 25.26 -1.52 -6.38
C ASN A 369 24.56 -1.51 -5.01
N ALA A 370 23.74 -0.49 -4.75
CA ALA A 370 23.01 -0.36 -3.49
C ALA A 370 22.06 -1.54 -3.25
N LEU A 371 21.33 -1.95 -4.29
CA LEU A 371 20.45 -3.12 -4.24
C LEU A 371 21.25 -4.39 -3.94
N ILE A 372 22.32 -4.67 -4.69
CA ILE A 372 23.14 -5.88 -4.48
C ILE A 372 23.72 -5.89 -3.05
N SER A 373 24.23 -4.76 -2.58
CA SER A 373 24.72 -4.61 -1.20
C SER A 373 23.63 -4.88 -0.16
N PHE A 374 22.39 -4.45 -0.39
CA PHE A 374 21.26 -4.78 0.48
C PHE A 374 20.89 -6.26 0.44
N LEU A 375 20.90 -6.89 -0.75
CA LEU A 375 20.55 -8.30 -0.92
C LEU A 375 21.51 -9.22 -0.15
N LYS A 376 22.79 -8.84 -0.02
CA LYS A 376 23.77 -9.54 0.82
C LYS A 376 23.36 -9.59 2.30
N LEU A 377 22.54 -8.67 2.78
CA LEU A 377 22.02 -8.68 4.15
C LEU A 377 20.84 -9.65 4.31
N SER A 378 20.32 -10.22 3.22
CA SER A 378 19.01 -10.90 3.16
C SER A 378 19.14 -12.33 2.60
N PRO A 379 19.81 -13.26 3.32
CA PRO A 379 20.19 -14.58 2.78
C PRO A 379 19.02 -15.49 2.38
N ARG A 380 17.84 -15.26 2.95
CA ARG A 380 16.64 -16.09 2.79
C ARG A 380 15.57 -15.47 1.88
N LEU A 381 15.94 -14.43 1.12
CA LEU A 381 15.01 -13.70 0.27
C LEU A 381 14.45 -14.61 -0.84
N ARG A 382 13.12 -14.68 -0.94
CA ARG A 382 12.42 -15.52 -1.93
C ARG A 382 11.82 -14.74 -3.09
N ARG A 383 11.33 -13.53 -2.82
CA ARG A 383 10.64 -12.68 -3.78
C ARG A 383 11.21 -11.27 -3.74
N LEU A 384 11.66 -10.80 -4.90
CA LEU A 384 12.23 -9.47 -5.09
C LEU A 384 11.36 -8.68 -6.06
N TYR A 385 10.90 -7.52 -5.64
CA TYR A 385 10.13 -6.59 -6.47
C TYR A 385 10.92 -5.31 -6.58
N ILE A 386 11.16 -4.85 -7.81
CA ILE A 386 11.96 -3.67 -8.09
C ILE A 386 11.11 -2.71 -8.90
N THR A 387 10.88 -1.53 -8.34
CA THR A 387 10.18 -0.43 -9.02
C THR A 387 11.14 0.73 -9.17
N VAL A 388 11.47 1.08 -10.40
CA VAL A 388 12.19 2.31 -10.72
C VAL A 388 11.15 3.42 -10.89
N ASP A 389 11.15 4.38 -9.98
CA ASP A 389 10.20 5.49 -9.95
C ASP A 389 10.96 6.81 -10.21
N PRO A 390 10.81 7.43 -11.40
CA PRO A 390 11.46 8.70 -11.72
C PRO A 390 11.06 9.87 -10.81
N LYS A 391 9.96 9.73 -10.06
CA LYS A 391 9.50 10.72 -9.06
C LYS A 391 10.09 10.46 -7.68
N SER A 392 10.73 9.32 -7.46
CA SER A 392 11.40 9.03 -6.19
C SER A 392 12.56 10.01 -5.97
N TYR A 393 12.80 10.33 -4.71
CA TYR A 393 13.89 11.20 -4.31
C TYR A 393 15.23 10.68 -4.79
N ASN A 394 15.95 11.56 -5.48
CA ASN A 394 17.29 11.31 -5.98
C ASN A 394 18.32 11.97 -5.06
N ARG A 395 19.20 11.18 -4.48
CA ARG A 395 20.35 11.68 -3.71
C ARG A 395 21.57 11.76 -4.63
N THR A 396 22.22 12.91 -4.69
CA THR A 396 23.26 13.22 -5.68
C THR A 396 24.71 12.80 -5.31
N ASN A 397 24.96 12.15 -4.16
CA ASN A 397 26.31 11.68 -3.76
C ASN A 397 26.42 10.14 -3.81
N THR A 398 27.37 9.46 -4.47
CA THR A 398 28.86 9.53 -4.62
C THR A 398 29.71 8.92 -3.50
N THR A 399 29.33 7.77 -2.97
CA THR A 399 30.31 6.83 -2.40
C THR A 399 30.12 5.46 -3.02
N GLU A 400 31.20 4.81 -3.42
CA GLU A 400 31.17 3.42 -3.85
C GLU A 400 30.87 2.54 -2.63
N TYR A 401 29.64 2.05 -2.56
CA TYR A 401 29.19 1.20 -1.47
C TYR A 401 29.49 -0.26 -1.80
N SER A 402 30.61 -0.80 -1.30
CA SER A 402 30.79 -2.24 -1.19
C SER A 402 30.50 -2.66 0.25
N VAL A 403 29.37 -3.33 0.47
CA VAL A 403 29.27 -4.19 1.65
C VAL A 403 30.10 -5.42 1.33
N GLU A 404 31.34 -5.43 1.79
CA GLU A 404 32.17 -6.65 1.82
C GLU A 404 31.58 -7.60 2.86
N ALA A 405 30.63 -8.40 2.41
CA ALA A 405 30.14 -9.51 3.20
C ALA A 405 31.23 -10.58 3.26
N ALA A 406 31.99 -10.58 4.34
CA ALA A 406 32.84 -11.70 4.69
C ALA A 406 31.97 -12.96 4.73
N TRP A 407 32.13 -13.81 3.71
CA TRP A 407 31.61 -15.17 3.66
C TRP A 407 30.10 -15.31 3.84
N LEU A 408 29.34 -14.97 2.79
CA LEU A 408 28.02 -15.57 2.61
C LEU A 408 28.06 -16.51 1.40
N PRO A 409 27.67 -17.79 1.54
CA PRO A 409 27.38 -18.60 0.37
C PRO A 409 26.33 -17.86 -0.48
N ARG A 410 26.52 -17.84 -1.80
CA ARG A 410 25.64 -17.18 -2.77
C ARG A 410 24.17 -17.43 -2.40
N LEU A 411 23.36 -16.39 -2.52
CA LEU A 411 21.96 -16.39 -2.10
C LEU A 411 21.18 -17.54 -2.79
N GLU A 412 20.55 -18.43 -2.01
CA GLU A 412 20.04 -19.71 -2.50
C GLU A 412 18.51 -19.75 -2.68
N ASP A 413 17.78 -18.88 -1.99
CA ASP A 413 16.32 -19.01 -1.84
C ASP A 413 15.49 -18.17 -2.84
N LEU A 414 16.13 -17.38 -3.71
CA LEU A 414 15.42 -16.45 -4.60
C LEU A 414 14.69 -17.19 -5.72
N ARG A 415 13.37 -17.00 -5.78
CA ARG A 415 12.49 -17.69 -6.74
C ARG A 415 11.97 -16.77 -7.83
N VAL A 416 11.58 -15.55 -7.47
CA VAL A 416 10.91 -14.62 -8.39
C VAL A 416 11.48 -13.22 -8.25
N VAL A 417 11.75 -12.59 -9.39
CA VAL A 417 12.13 -11.18 -9.51
C VAL A 417 11.12 -10.47 -10.41
N LYS A 418 10.52 -9.39 -9.91
CA LYS A 418 9.62 -8.54 -10.68
C LYS A 418 10.27 -7.19 -10.96
N LEU A 419 10.31 -6.79 -12.22
CA LEU A 419 10.89 -5.53 -12.69
C LEU A 419 9.80 -4.59 -13.23
N GLU A 420 9.77 -3.35 -12.73
CA GLU A 420 8.85 -2.31 -13.18
C GLU A 420 9.53 -0.94 -13.27
N GLY A 421 9.16 -0.15 -14.28
CA GLY A 421 9.56 1.27 -14.39
C GLY A 421 10.97 1.53 -14.96
N PHE A 422 11.66 0.49 -15.44
CA PHE A 422 12.97 0.63 -16.07
C PHE A 422 12.89 1.47 -17.35
N PRO A 423 13.94 2.23 -17.69
CA PRO A 423 13.93 3.10 -18.87
C PRO A 423 13.89 2.31 -20.19
N ASN A 424 14.43 1.09 -20.21
CA ASN A 424 14.44 0.20 -21.37
C ASN A 424 14.76 -1.25 -20.99
N GLU A 425 14.54 -2.17 -21.93
CA GLU A 425 14.79 -3.61 -21.77
C GLU A 425 16.28 -3.94 -21.53
N LYS A 426 17.20 -3.15 -22.07
CA LYS A 426 18.64 -3.39 -21.92
C LYS A 426 19.08 -3.27 -20.46
N GLU A 427 18.58 -2.27 -19.74
CA GLU A 427 18.87 -2.12 -18.30
C GLU A 427 18.26 -3.26 -17.46
N GLU A 428 17.06 -3.73 -17.81
CA GLU A 428 16.44 -4.91 -17.18
C GLU A 428 17.32 -6.16 -17.37
N ILE A 429 17.85 -6.39 -18.57
CA ILE A 429 18.75 -7.52 -18.87
C ILE A 429 20.08 -7.38 -18.13
N ILE A 430 20.66 -6.19 -18.05
CA ILE A 430 21.91 -5.94 -17.31
C ILE A 430 21.73 -6.29 -15.83
N LEU A 431 20.65 -5.83 -15.22
CA LEU A 431 20.32 -6.16 -13.84
C LEU A 431 20.09 -7.66 -13.66
N ALA A 432 19.30 -8.28 -14.54
CA ALA A 432 19.04 -9.71 -14.50
C ALA A 432 20.34 -10.55 -14.55
N LYS A 433 21.27 -10.18 -15.43
CA LYS A 433 22.59 -10.83 -15.52
C LYS A 433 23.38 -10.67 -14.22
N ARG A 434 23.39 -9.48 -13.64
CA ARG A 434 24.08 -9.22 -12.37
C ARG A 434 23.47 -10.02 -11.22
N LEU A 435 22.14 -10.06 -11.11
CA LEU A 435 21.47 -10.89 -10.10
C LEU A 435 21.88 -12.36 -10.27
N LYS A 436 21.89 -12.92 -11.49
CA LYS A 436 22.34 -14.31 -11.69
C LYS A 436 23.78 -14.60 -11.24
N GLN A 437 24.65 -13.60 -11.16
CA GLN A 437 26.02 -13.78 -10.65
C GLN A 437 26.07 -13.85 -9.11
N GLU A 438 25.08 -13.26 -8.44
CA GLU A 438 25.01 -13.16 -6.97
C GLU A 438 24.22 -14.31 -6.32
N PHE A 439 23.33 -14.98 -7.09
CA PHE A 439 22.46 -16.07 -6.61
C PHE A 439 22.92 -17.43 -7.16
N ASN A 440 22.80 -18.48 -6.36
CA ASN A 440 23.10 -19.87 -6.76
C ASN A 440 21.99 -20.51 -7.59
N VAL A 441 20.82 -19.89 -7.57
CA VAL A 441 19.60 -20.35 -8.26
C VAL A 441 19.28 -19.41 -9.41
N GLU A 442 18.63 -19.94 -10.44
CA GLU A 442 18.11 -19.14 -11.55
C GLU A 442 16.66 -18.72 -11.25
N PRO A 443 16.41 -17.48 -10.82
CA PRO A 443 15.06 -17.04 -10.49
C PRO A 443 14.22 -16.80 -11.76
N LEU A 444 12.91 -16.92 -11.62
CA LEU A 444 11.94 -16.45 -12.59
C LEU A 444 11.97 -14.92 -12.64
N ILE A 445 12.40 -14.33 -13.76
CA ILE A 445 12.45 -12.87 -13.92
C ILE A 445 11.30 -12.43 -14.83
N VAL A 446 10.42 -11.61 -14.24
CA VAL A 446 9.21 -11.11 -14.87
C VAL A 446 9.28 -9.58 -14.92
N ALA A 447 9.00 -8.99 -16.08
CA ALA A 447 8.87 -7.56 -16.25
C ALA A 447 7.44 -7.18 -16.65
N LYS A 448 7.04 -5.95 -16.33
CA LYS A 448 5.72 -5.43 -16.71
C LYS A 448 5.59 -5.39 -18.24
N SER A 449 4.45 -5.92 -18.74
CA SER A 449 4.05 -5.81 -20.14
C SER A 449 3.17 -4.58 -20.36
N ASN A 450 3.15 -4.09 -21.60
CA ASN A 450 2.21 -3.06 -22.04
C ASN A 450 0.87 -3.64 -22.50
N TYR A 451 0.80 -4.96 -22.68
CA TYR A 451 -0.44 -5.65 -23.09
C TYR A 451 -1.24 -6.11 -21.87
N LEU A 452 -2.56 -5.99 -21.96
CA LEU A 452 -3.48 -6.51 -20.95
C LEU A 452 -3.32 -8.02 -20.81
N ASN A 453 -3.25 -8.50 -19.56
CA ASN A 453 -3.09 -9.93 -19.21
C ASN A 453 -1.83 -10.58 -19.79
N CYS A 454 -0.78 -9.80 -20.06
CA CYS A 454 0.53 -10.30 -20.46
C CYS A 454 1.61 -9.92 -19.44
N VAL A 455 2.69 -10.70 -19.44
CA VAL A 455 3.95 -10.38 -18.77
C VAL A 455 5.11 -10.61 -19.72
N ARG A 456 6.19 -9.87 -19.51
CA ARG A 456 7.46 -10.13 -20.19
C ARG A 456 8.28 -11.09 -19.36
N LEU A 457 8.55 -12.28 -19.89
CA LEU A 457 9.36 -13.31 -19.23
C LEU A 457 10.78 -13.30 -19.79
N LEU A 458 11.79 -13.26 -18.93
CA LEU A 458 13.18 -13.36 -19.38
C LEU A 458 13.52 -14.83 -19.70
N VAL A 459 13.93 -15.09 -20.93
CA VAL A 459 14.36 -16.43 -21.38
C VAL A 459 15.75 -16.39 -22.00
N LYS A 460 16.45 -17.52 -21.94
CA LYS A 460 17.71 -17.71 -22.67
C LYS A 460 17.40 -17.75 -24.17
N LYS A 461 18.16 -17.05 -25.00
CA LYS A 461 18.01 -17.19 -26.45
C LYS A 461 18.43 -18.61 -26.85
N PRO A 462 17.72 -19.26 -27.79
CA PRO A 462 18.24 -20.44 -28.47
C PRO A 462 19.59 -20.09 -29.09
N ASN A 463 20.56 -20.99 -29.04
CA ASN A 463 21.75 -20.87 -29.87
C ASN A 463 21.26 -21.10 -31.31
N ASP A 464 21.21 -20.05 -32.13
CA ASP A 464 21.12 -20.25 -33.57
C ASP A 464 22.45 -20.83 -34.04
N ASP A 465 22.39 -21.94 -34.77
CA ASP A 465 23.52 -22.71 -35.31
C ASP A 465 24.23 -21.99 -36.48
N ASP A 466 24.41 -20.67 -36.40
CA ASP A 466 25.31 -19.95 -37.32
C ASP A 466 26.67 -19.75 -36.65
N GLU A 467 27.56 -20.70 -36.93
CA GLU A 467 28.99 -20.52 -36.82
C GLU A 467 29.39 -19.24 -37.56
N LEU A 468 29.75 -18.20 -36.81
CA LEU A 468 30.93 -17.34 -37.01
C LEU A 468 30.77 -16.10 -36.13
N LEU A 469 31.22 -16.22 -34.88
CA LEU A 469 32.06 -15.26 -34.15
C LEU A 469 32.09 -15.67 -32.67
N LYS A 470 33.26 -16.11 -32.23
CA LYS A 470 33.57 -16.50 -30.85
C LYS A 470 33.54 -15.28 -29.92
N GLU A 471 32.36 -14.90 -29.45
CA GLU A 471 32.12 -14.37 -28.10
C GLU A 471 30.77 -14.92 -27.61
N ARG A 472 30.75 -16.20 -27.24
CA ARG A 472 29.59 -16.83 -26.58
C ARG A 472 29.36 -16.17 -25.21
N LYS A 473 28.55 -15.11 -25.19
CA LYS A 473 28.00 -14.51 -23.97
C LYS A 473 26.53 -14.89 -23.89
N ASP A 474 26.10 -15.49 -22.77
CA ASP A 474 24.70 -15.82 -22.49
C ASP A 474 23.77 -14.67 -22.91
N SER A 475 23.08 -14.87 -24.03
CA SER A 475 22.19 -13.89 -24.59
C SER A 475 20.78 -14.19 -24.09
N TYR A 476 20.16 -13.18 -23.48
CA TYR A 476 18.81 -13.27 -22.95
C TYR A 476 17.91 -12.33 -23.75
N LYS A 477 16.62 -12.64 -23.78
CA LYS A 477 15.58 -11.77 -24.33
C LYS A 477 14.32 -11.88 -23.48
N PHE A 478 13.51 -10.83 -23.46
CA PHE A 478 12.16 -10.96 -22.96
C PHE A 478 11.22 -11.51 -24.04
N ILE A 479 10.30 -12.38 -23.63
CA ILE A 479 9.18 -12.84 -24.46
C ILE A 479 7.86 -12.44 -23.81
N GLU A 480 6.91 -11.98 -24.63
CA GLU A 480 5.56 -11.71 -24.16
C GLU A 480 4.83 -13.03 -23.91
N THR A 481 4.33 -13.20 -22.69
CA THR A 481 3.60 -14.40 -22.26
C THR A 481 2.23 -13.98 -21.77
N ARG A 482 1.18 -14.52 -22.39
CA ARG A 482 -0.20 -14.35 -21.94
C ARG A 482 -0.42 -15.18 -20.68
N VAL A 483 -1.02 -14.58 -19.65
CA VAL A 483 -1.28 -15.26 -18.38
C VAL A 483 -2.76 -15.10 -18.05
N GLU A 484 -3.44 -16.22 -17.76
CA GLU A 484 -4.85 -16.18 -17.32
C GLU A 484 -4.98 -15.49 -15.96
N HIS A 485 -4.04 -15.78 -15.06
CA HIS A 485 -3.91 -15.14 -13.76
C HIS A 485 -2.46 -14.69 -13.51
N LEU A 486 -2.20 -13.39 -13.70
CA LEU A 486 -0.90 -12.75 -13.42
C LEU A 486 -0.28 -13.13 -12.07
N TYR A 487 -1.13 -13.38 -11.06
CA TYR A 487 -0.73 -13.70 -9.69
C TYR A 487 -0.20 -15.11 -9.48
N ASP A 488 -0.50 -16.04 -10.40
CA ASP A 488 -0.02 -17.42 -10.32
C ASP A 488 1.47 -17.49 -10.66
N LEU A 489 1.93 -16.64 -11.59
CA LEU A 489 3.34 -16.51 -11.96
C LEU A 489 4.12 -15.60 -11.00
N CYS A 490 3.53 -14.47 -10.62
CA CYS A 490 4.17 -13.48 -9.78
C CYS A 490 3.14 -12.85 -8.84
N PRO A 491 3.02 -13.35 -7.59
CA PRO A 491 2.14 -12.77 -6.59
C PRO A 491 2.40 -11.27 -6.42
N LYS A 492 1.39 -10.47 -6.10
CA LYS A 492 1.63 -9.07 -5.72
C LYS A 492 2.33 -9.03 -4.37
N HIS A 493 3.32 -8.15 -4.24
CA HIS A 493 3.89 -7.83 -2.94
C HIS A 493 2.80 -7.30 -2.00
N VAL A 494 2.86 -7.66 -0.72
CA VAL A 494 1.86 -7.31 0.32
C VAL A 494 1.63 -5.81 0.53
N HIS A 495 2.54 -4.98 0.02
CA HIS A 495 2.49 -3.51 0.11
C HIS A 495 2.05 -2.82 -1.20
N MET A 496 2.03 -3.53 -2.34
CA MET A 496 1.68 -2.94 -3.65
C MET A 496 0.17 -2.70 -3.85
N SER A 497 -0.67 -3.16 -2.92
CA SER A 497 -2.13 -3.02 -2.98
C SER A 497 -2.68 -1.80 -2.22
N LEU A 498 -1.79 -0.97 -1.66
CA LEU A 498 -2.11 0.18 -0.80
C LEU A 498 -1.75 1.50 -1.46
#